data_AF-A0A9E5NGU7-F1
#
_entry.id   AF-A0A9E5NGU7-F1
#
_cell.length_a   1.000
_cell.length_b   1.000
_cell.length_c   1.000
_cell.angle_alpha   90.00
_cell.angle_beta   90.00
_cell.angle_gamma   90.00
#
_symmetry.space_group_name_H-M   'P 1'
#
loop_
_entity.id
_entity.type
_entity.pdbx_description
1 polymer ?
#
loop_
_entity_poly.entity_id
_entity_poly.type
_entity_poly.pdbx_seq_one_letter_code
_entity_poly.pdbx_strand_id
1 'polypeptide(L)' 'ERVYLTLERRMHCGVGQCGRCIVGTGKSIKYVCKDGPVFTLWDAINTRGMI' A
#
# COMPACT_ATOMS: atom_id res chain seq x y z
N GLU A 1 14.73 14.88 7.20
CA GLU A 1 14.75 13.41 7.36
C GLU A 1 13.76 12.75 6.40
N ARG A 2 13.95 11.46 6.10
CA ARG A 2 13.00 10.65 5.32
C ARG A 2 12.36 9.62 6.25
N VAL A 3 11.03 9.61 6.32
CA VAL A 3 10.25 8.69 7.17
C VAL A 3 9.65 7.60 6.30
N TYR A 4 9.84 6.36 6.72
CA TYR A 4 9.31 5.16 6.07
C TYR A 4 8.50 4.35 7.07
N LEU A 5 7.46 3.70 6.59
CA LEU A 5 6.56 2.88 7.40
C LEU A 5 6.22 1.58 6.66
N THR A 6 6.06 0.50 7.42
CA THR A 6 5.62 -0.80 6.91
C THR A 6 4.11 -0.92 7.08
N LEU A 7 3.41 -1.29 6.02
CA LEU A 7 1.98 -1.58 6.05
C LEU A 7 1.75 -3.09 6.02
N GLU A 8 0.91 -3.55 6.94
CA GLU A 8 0.43 -4.93 6.99
C GLU A 8 -1.02 -5.01 6.50
N ARG A 9 -1.30 -5.98 5.62
CA ARG A 9 -2.65 -6.28 5.11
C ARG A 9 -2.82 -7.78 4.96
N ARG A 10 -4.07 -8.25 4.98
CA ARG A 10 -4.37 -9.67 4.76
C ARG A 10 -4.08 -10.06 3.31
N MET A 11 -2.91 -10.65 3.09
CA MET A 11 -2.50 -11.15 1.78
C MET A 11 -3.03 -12.56 1.52
N HIS A 12 -3.16 -12.91 0.24
CA HIS A 12 -3.42 -14.28 -0.20
C HIS A 12 -2.43 -14.69 -1.30
N CYS A 13 -2.42 -13.97 -2.44
CA CYS A 13 -1.54 -14.34 -3.55
C CYS A 13 -0.10 -13.82 -3.44
N GLY A 14 0.16 -12.75 -2.69
CA GLY A 14 1.50 -12.11 -2.60
C GLY A 14 2.02 -11.44 -3.89
N VAL A 15 1.39 -11.67 -5.05
CA VAL A 15 1.89 -11.19 -6.36
C VAL A 15 0.98 -10.17 -7.08
N GLY A 16 0.02 -9.58 -6.37
CA GLY A 16 -0.87 -8.55 -6.93
C GLY A 16 -2.02 -9.05 -7.81
N GLN A 17 -2.22 -10.36 -7.94
CA GLN A 17 -3.28 -10.94 -8.77
C GLN A 17 -4.67 -10.93 -8.11
N CYS A 18 -4.75 -11.11 -6.79
CA CYS A 18 -6.03 -11.33 -6.08
C CYS A 18 -6.69 -10.05 -5.52
N GLY A 19 -6.02 -8.90 -5.54
CA GLY A 19 -6.59 -7.64 -5.03
C GLY A 19 -6.77 -7.51 -3.51
N ARG A 20 -6.56 -8.55 -2.70
CA ARG A 20 -6.85 -8.51 -1.24
C ARG A 20 -6.02 -7.53 -0.43
N CYS A 21 -4.84 -7.15 -0.95
CA CYS A 21 -3.94 -6.22 -0.29
C CYS A 21 -3.91 -4.83 -0.95
N ILE A 22 -4.98 -4.47 -1.66
CA ILE A 22 -5.14 -3.12 -2.23
C ILE A 22 -5.30 -2.11 -1.08
N VAL A 23 -4.60 -0.99 -1.22
CA VAL A 23 -4.73 0.23 -0.41
C VAL A 23 -4.89 1.43 -1.35
N GLY A 24 -5.50 2.49 -0.84
CA GLY A 24 -5.80 3.65 -1.66
C GLY A 24 -7.09 3.51 -2.49
N THR A 25 -7.48 4.59 -3.15
CA THR A 25 -8.73 4.70 -3.92
C THR A 25 -8.50 5.44 -5.24
N GLY A 26 -9.35 5.16 -6.24
CA GLY A 26 -9.33 5.85 -7.52
C GLY A 26 -7.99 5.73 -8.25
N LYS A 27 -7.35 6.88 -8.52
CA LYS A 27 -6.06 6.95 -9.26
C LYS A 27 -4.84 6.58 -8.41
N SER A 28 -5.00 6.40 -7.11
CA SER A 28 -3.90 6.12 -6.17
C SER A 28 -4.02 4.72 -5.56
N ILE A 29 -4.48 3.73 -6.32
CA ILE A 29 -4.48 2.33 -5.88
C ILE A 29 -3.05 1.77 -5.85
N LYS A 30 -2.68 1.14 -4.73
CA LYS A 30 -1.42 0.41 -4.54
C LYS A 30 -1.70 -0.98 -3.94
N TYR A 31 -0.82 -1.93 -4.19
CA TYR A 31 -0.84 -3.28 -3.62
C TYR A 31 0.26 -3.39 -2.58
N VAL A 32 -0.06 -3.72 -1.33
CA VAL A 32 0.96 -3.88 -0.28
C VAL A 32 1.97 -4.96 -0.63
N CYS A 33 1.55 -6.03 -1.32
CA CYS A 33 2.46 -7.13 -1.68
C CYS A 33 3.37 -6.84 -2.88
N LYS A 34 3.09 -5.80 -3.69
CA LYS A 34 3.81 -5.51 -4.95
C LYS A 34 4.48 -4.13 -4.93
N ASP A 35 3.76 -3.13 -4.44
CA ASP A 35 4.22 -1.74 -4.34
C ASP A 35 4.75 -1.40 -2.94
N GLY A 36 4.42 -2.24 -1.94
CA GLY A 36 4.90 -2.17 -0.56
C GLY A 36 5.83 -3.34 -0.20
N PRO A 37 5.96 -3.73 1.08
CA PRO A 37 5.21 -3.29 2.26
C PRO A 37 5.70 -1.96 2.85
N VAL A 38 6.88 -1.49 2.42
CA VAL A 38 7.50 -0.25 2.90
C VAL A 38 7.04 0.92 2.03
N PHE A 39 6.47 1.93 2.66
CA PHE A 39 5.99 3.15 2.02
C PHE A 39 6.60 4.38 2.66
N THR A 40 6.64 5.48 1.93
CA THR A 40 7.05 6.77 2.49
C THR A 40 5.91 7.39 3.29
N LEU A 41 6.24 8.28 4.22
CA LEU A 41 5.23 9.12 4.87
C LEU A 41 4.42 9.93 3.85
N TRP A 42 5.04 10.35 2.73
CA TRP A 42 4.33 11.03 1.65
C TRP A 42 3.25 10.14 1.04
N ASP A 43 3.55 8.86 0.76
CA ASP A 43 2.57 7.92 0.25
C ASP A 43 1.37 7.80 1.19
N ALA A 44 1.63 7.65 2.49
CA ALA A 44 0.59 7.47 3.50
C ALA A 44 -0.38 8.66 3.60
N ILE A 45 0.14 9.89 3.47
CA ILE A 45 -0.68 11.11 3.59
C ILE A 45 -1.41 11.43 2.27
N ASN A 46 -0.80 11.16 1.11
CA ASN A 46 -1.35 11.57 -0.18
C ASN A 46 -2.19 10.47 -0.86
N THR A 47 -2.08 9.23 -0.40
CA THR A 47 -2.86 8.11 -0.93
C THR A 47 -4.17 7.98 -0.14
N ARG A 48 -5.26 8.50 -0.72
CA ARG A 48 -6.58 8.48 -0.08
C ARG A 48 -7.06 7.04 0.17
N GLY A 49 -7.24 6.66 1.43
CA GLY A 49 -7.64 5.31 1.85
C GLY A 49 -6.47 4.34 2.06
N MET A 50 -5.27 4.88 2.25
CA MET A 50 -4.08 4.10 2.59
C MET A 50 -3.96 3.79 4.09
N ILE A 51 -4.27 4.79 4.93
CA ILE A 51 -4.42 4.71 6.38
C ILE A 51 -5.88 4.99 6.75
#